data_AF-A0A1R1M366-F1
#
_entry.id   AF-A0A1R1M366-F1
#
_cell.length_a   1.000
_cell.length_b   1.000
_cell.length_c   1.000
_cell.angle_alpha   90.00
_cell.angle_beta   90.00
_cell.angle_gamma   90.00
#
_symmetry.space_group_name_H-M   'P 1'
#
loop_
_entity.id
_entity.type
_entity.pdbx_description
1 polymer ?
#
loop_
_entity_poly.entity_id
_entity_poly.type
_entity_poly.pdbx_seq_one_letter_code
_entity_poly.pdbx_strand_id
1 'polypeptide(L)'
;MNHLDGETIALLALGEDVGADARSHLDGCARCRAEVAELRALTDAARAARPGSGPDLEPPSDAVWARIRTRIDDDAGAGAAGEHPGVAGAEPSAAATSRQASVRPASRPGARPAGPPAEPGASRSRAAASSSTRPPGRRRRRPGARTWSFLAGAVVAALVVVAVVWTIAVRPTDQVLASAHLAPLASSTGSTGSGSAELQRTADGVEELRLQTDGDRVRGYPEVWLIAKDGKRMVSLGTLQGGSAVLPVPAGLDVHDYATVDVSDEPFDGNPAHSGDSILRGSLAF
;
A
#
# COMPACT_ATOMS: atom_id res chain seq x y z
N MET A 1 -5.97 14.02 -24.20
CA MET A 1 -6.40 14.68 -22.94
C MET A 1 -5.65 13.99 -21.83
N ASN A 2 -4.97 14.74 -20.97
CA ASN A 2 -4.18 14.16 -19.88
C ASN A 2 -5.13 13.76 -18.74
N HIS A 3 -4.93 12.59 -18.14
CA HIS A 3 -5.70 12.11 -16.99
C HIS A 3 -4.96 12.44 -15.69
N LEU A 4 -5.64 12.33 -14.54
CA LEU A 4 -4.98 12.33 -13.24
C LEU A 4 -3.99 11.15 -13.17
N ASP A 5 -2.87 11.36 -12.50
CA ASP A 5 -1.92 10.30 -12.21
C ASP A 5 -2.49 9.32 -11.16
N GLY A 6 -1.90 8.14 -11.08
CA GLY A 6 -2.37 7.06 -10.21
C GLY A 6 -2.29 7.39 -8.71
N GLU A 7 -1.33 8.22 -8.30
CA GLU A 7 -1.16 8.62 -6.90
C GLU A 7 -2.30 9.55 -6.48
N THR A 8 -2.62 10.56 -7.30
CA THR A 8 -3.77 11.45 -7.08
C THR A 8 -5.09 10.67 -7.04
N ILE A 9 -5.26 9.66 -7.91
CA ILE A 9 -6.44 8.78 -7.91
C ILE A 9 -6.52 7.96 -6.61
N ALA A 10 -5.40 7.41 -6.13
CA ALA A 10 -5.35 6.67 -4.88
C ALA A 10 -5.68 7.54 -3.66
N LEU A 11 -5.14 8.75 -3.60
CA LEU A 11 -5.44 9.73 -2.54
C LEU A 11 -6.93 10.11 -2.53
N LEU A 12 -7.50 10.40 -3.71
CA LEU A 12 -8.93 10.64 -3.87
C LEU A 12 -9.78 9.45 -3.42
N ALA A 13 -9.31 8.22 -3.63
CA ALA A 13 -10.02 7.02 -3.20
C ALA A 13 -9.97 6.84 -1.68
N LEU A 14 -8.86 7.17 -1.02
CA LEU A 14 -8.72 7.15 0.43
C LEU A 14 -9.51 8.26 1.15
N GLY A 15 -9.96 9.27 0.40
CA GLY A 15 -10.72 10.41 0.93
C GLY A 15 -9.85 11.63 1.28
N GLU A 16 -8.59 11.63 0.84
CA GLU A 16 -7.64 12.71 1.09
C GLU A 16 -7.92 13.95 0.22
N ASP A 17 -7.48 15.11 0.69
CA ASP A 17 -7.55 16.37 -0.06
C ASP A 17 -6.39 16.48 -1.06
N VAL A 18 -6.71 16.53 -2.36
CA VAL A 18 -5.75 16.63 -3.47
C VAL A 18 -5.76 18.01 -4.17
N GLY A 19 -6.37 19.02 -3.54
CA GLY A 19 -6.47 20.37 -4.10
C GLY A 19 -7.63 20.60 -5.08
N ALA A 20 -7.83 21.84 -5.51
CA ALA A 20 -9.00 22.24 -6.30
C ALA A 20 -8.93 21.80 -7.77
N ASP A 21 -7.73 21.78 -8.36
CA ASP A 21 -7.53 21.45 -9.77
C ASP A 21 -7.86 19.98 -10.08
N ALA A 22 -7.42 19.07 -9.22
CA ALA A 22 -7.73 17.65 -9.34
C ALA A 22 -9.24 17.38 -9.18
N ARG A 23 -9.92 18.10 -8.28
CA ARG A 23 -11.38 18.03 -8.13
C ARG A 23 -12.11 18.54 -9.36
N SER A 24 -11.71 19.69 -9.90
CA SER A 24 -12.30 20.24 -11.12
C SER A 24 -12.12 19.30 -12.32
N HIS A 25 -10.95 18.66 -12.43
CA HIS A 25 -10.72 17.63 -13.43
C HIS A 25 -11.65 16.42 -13.22
N LEU A 26 -11.80 15.95 -11.98
CA LEU A 26 -12.66 14.82 -11.64
C LEU A 26 -14.11 15.10 -12.04
N ASP A 27 -14.62 16.30 -11.81
CA ASP A 27 -15.99 16.69 -12.19
C ASP A 27 -16.21 16.64 -13.71
N GLY A 28 -15.18 17.02 -14.49
CA GLY A 28 -15.22 17.04 -15.95
C GLY A 28 -14.86 15.71 -16.65
N CYS A 29 -14.23 14.76 -15.94
CA CYS A 29 -13.64 13.57 -16.55
C CYS A 29 -14.33 12.28 -16.11
N ALA A 30 -15.19 11.73 -16.98
CA ALA A 30 -15.93 10.48 -16.69
C ALA A 30 -15.02 9.27 -16.43
N ARG A 31 -13.86 9.18 -17.09
CA ARG A 31 -12.89 8.09 -16.87
C ARG A 31 -12.28 8.15 -15.48
N CYS A 32 -11.76 9.31 -15.07
CA CYS A 32 -11.18 9.48 -13.74
C CYS A 32 -12.22 9.25 -12.64
N ARG A 33 -13.50 9.63 -12.85
CA ARG A 33 -14.58 9.30 -11.91
C ARG A 33 -14.82 7.81 -11.77
N ALA A 34 -14.82 7.07 -12.88
CA ALA A 34 -15.00 5.62 -12.86
C ALA A 34 -13.87 4.94 -12.09
N GLU A 35 -12.63 5.36 -12.34
CA GLU A 35 -11.43 4.79 -11.71
C GLU A 35 -11.40 5.06 -10.19
N VAL A 36 -11.67 6.30 -9.76
CA VAL A 36 -11.80 6.64 -8.34
C VAL A 36 -12.94 5.86 -7.67
N ALA A 37 -14.08 5.70 -8.33
CA ALA A 37 -15.21 4.95 -7.78
C ALA A 37 -14.89 3.45 -7.58
N GLU A 38 -14.13 2.85 -8.50
CA GLU A 38 -13.68 1.47 -8.40
C GLU A 38 -12.73 1.28 -7.21
N LEU A 39 -11.73 2.15 -7.06
CA LEU A 39 -10.82 2.08 -5.90
C LEU A 39 -11.55 2.36 -4.58
N ARG A 40 -12.50 3.30 -4.53
CA ARG A 40 -13.30 3.56 -3.32
C ARG A 40 -14.10 2.35 -2.87
N ALA A 41 -14.70 1.63 -3.80
CA ALA A 41 -15.45 0.41 -3.48
C ALA A 41 -14.57 -0.64 -2.79
N LEU A 42 -13.31 -0.76 -3.21
CA LEU A 42 -12.33 -1.65 -2.57
C LEU A 42 -11.95 -1.16 -1.17
N THR A 43 -11.66 0.13 -1.00
CA THR A 43 -11.30 0.69 0.31
C THR A 43 -12.45 0.60 1.32
N ASP A 44 -13.69 0.78 0.86
CA ASP A 44 -14.88 0.66 1.70
C ASP A 44 -15.11 -0.78 2.13
N ALA A 45 -14.95 -1.74 1.22
CA ALA A 45 -15.01 -3.17 1.55
C ALA A 45 -13.91 -3.57 2.56
N ALA A 46 -12.68 -3.08 2.38
CA ALA A 46 -11.58 -3.32 3.31
C ALA A 46 -11.85 -2.73 4.70
N ARG A 47 -12.41 -1.52 4.77
CA ARG A 47 -12.79 -0.88 6.03
C ARG A 47 -13.92 -1.65 6.73
N ALA A 48 -14.91 -2.14 5.99
CA ALA A 48 -16.00 -2.94 6.53
C ALA A 48 -15.55 -4.32 7.04
N ALA A 49 -14.53 -4.92 6.41
CA ALA A 49 -14.00 -6.23 6.80
C ALA A 49 -13.07 -6.19 8.03
N ARG A 50 -12.67 -5.00 8.51
CA ARG A 50 -11.75 -4.87 9.63
C ARG A 50 -12.46 -5.26 10.95
N PRO A 51 -11.90 -6.21 11.74
CA PRO A 51 -12.47 -6.61 13.03
C PRO A 51 -12.72 -5.39 13.93
N GLY A 52 -13.91 -5.30 14.49
CA GLY A 52 -14.34 -4.16 15.31
C GLY A 52 -14.98 -3.00 14.54
N SER A 53 -14.96 -2.94 13.21
CA SER A 53 -15.49 -1.78 12.45
C SER A 53 -17.02 -1.75 12.28
N GLY A 54 -17.73 -2.49 13.12
CA GLY A 54 -19.19 -2.52 13.16
C GLY A 54 -19.77 -1.38 14.01
N PRO A 55 -21.10 -1.29 14.13
CA PRO A 55 -21.79 -0.36 15.03
C PRO A 55 -21.51 -0.60 16.54
N ASP A 56 -20.63 -1.55 16.86
CA ASP A 56 -20.23 -1.98 18.20
C ASP A 56 -18.88 -1.35 18.65
N LEU A 57 -18.41 -0.32 17.93
CA LEU A 57 -17.26 0.47 18.37
C LEU A 57 -17.62 1.28 19.61
N GLU A 58 -16.99 0.96 20.73
CA GLU A 58 -17.01 1.84 21.90
C GLU A 58 -16.29 3.15 21.55
N PRO A 59 -16.97 4.31 21.63
CA PRO A 59 -16.35 5.58 21.29
C PRO A 59 -15.23 5.92 22.30
N PRO A 60 -14.15 6.58 21.88
CA PRO A 60 -13.17 7.14 22.81
C PRO A 60 -13.85 8.09 23.78
N SER A 61 -13.38 8.13 25.03
CA SER A 61 -13.92 9.05 26.02
C SER A 61 -13.74 10.52 25.60
N ASP A 62 -14.62 11.40 26.08
CA ASP A 62 -14.56 12.84 25.81
C ASP A 62 -13.21 13.47 26.21
N ALA A 63 -12.54 12.90 27.22
CA ALA A 63 -11.22 13.33 27.66
C ALA A 63 -10.15 13.12 26.58
N VAL A 64 -10.24 12.03 25.80
CA VAL A 64 -9.33 11.78 24.67
C VAL A 64 -9.55 12.84 23.59
N TRP A 65 -10.80 13.12 23.23
CA TRP A 65 -11.13 14.15 22.25
C TRP A 65 -10.78 15.57 22.71
N ALA A 66 -10.91 15.87 24.00
CA ALA A 66 -10.46 17.13 24.57
C ALA A 66 -8.95 17.31 24.41
N ARG A 67 -8.15 16.28 24.75
CA ARG A 67 -6.69 16.31 24.60
C ARG A 67 -6.24 16.45 23.15
N ILE A 68 -6.88 15.75 22.22
CA ILE A 68 -6.57 15.87 20.78
C ILE A 68 -6.81 17.29 20.30
N ARG A 69 -7.96 17.90 20.66
CA ARG A 69 -8.26 19.29 20.29
C ARG A 69 -7.23 20.27 20.85
N THR A 70 -6.91 20.16 22.14
CA THR A 70 -5.86 20.98 22.76
C THR A 70 -4.53 20.84 22.02
N ARG A 71 -4.13 19.62 21.65
CA ARG A 71 -2.88 19.40 20.93
C ARG A 71 -2.88 20.04 19.53
N ILE A 72 -3.98 19.93 18.78
CA ILE A 72 -4.11 20.56 17.46
C ILE A 72 -4.07 22.09 17.57
N ASP A 73 -4.76 22.64 18.58
CA ASP A 73 -4.76 24.09 18.84
C ASP A 73 -3.36 24.59 19.24
N ASP A 74 -2.62 23.81 20.04
CA ASP A 74 -1.22 24.09 20.40
C ASP A 74 -0.29 24.05 19.18
N ASP A 75 -0.41 23.03 18.32
CA ASP A 75 0.40 22.90 17.11
C ASP A 75 0.04 23.99 16.07
N ALA A 76 -1.24 24.39 15.97
CA ALA A 76 -1.68 25.52 15.15
C ALA A 76 -1.21 26.88 15.71
N GLY A 77 -1.18 27.03 17.03
CA GLY A 77 -0.63 28.21 17.71
C GLY A 77 0.90 28.31 17.61
N ALA A 78 1.60 27.18 17.64
CA ALA A 78 3.04 27.10 17.44
C ALA A 78 3.44 27.41 15.99
N GLY A 79 2.61 27.00 15.00
CA GLY A 79 2.78 27.36 13.60
C GLY A 79 2.61 28.86 13.27
N ALA A 80 1.98 29.63 14.17
CA ALA A 80 1.83 31.09 14.04
C ALA A 80 2.95 31.89 14.74
N ALA A 81 3.76 31.26 15.60
CA ALA A 81 4.84 31.89 16.35
C ALA A 81 6.25 31.34 16.00
N GLY A 82 6.33 30.36 15.11
CA GLY A 82 7.58 29.80 14.59
C GLY A 82 7.99 30.43 13.28
N GLU A 83 8.75 31.52 13.35
CA GLU A 83 9.66 31.91 12.27
C GLU A 83 10.57 30.70 12.00
N HIS A 84 10.27 29.92 10.95
CA HIS A 84 11.17 28.86 10.49
C HIS A 84 12.54 29.50 10.26
N PRO A 85 13.64 29.05 10.89
CA PRO A 85 14.97 29.44 10.49
C PRO A 85 15.12 28.95 9.06
N GLY A 86 15.11 29.89 8.11
CA GLY A 86 15.28 29.60 6.70
C GLY A 86 16.51 28.72 6.53
N VAL A 87 16.31 27.52 6.00
CA VAL A 87 17.39 26.77 5.39
C VAL A 87 17.86 27.66 4.25
N ALA A 88 18.92 28.41 4.52
CA ALA A 88 19.57 29.28 3.56
C ALA A 88 19.80 28.47 2.30
N GLY A 89 19.21 28.94 1.20
CA GLY A 89 19.45 28.42 -0.12
C GLY A 89 20.95 28.43 -0.36
N ALA A 90 21.52 27.25 -0.50
CA ALA A 90 22.83 27.09 -1.10
C ALA A 90 22.69 27.46 -2.57
N GLU A 91 23.01 28.72 -2.90
CA GLU A 91 23.37 29.11 -4.26
C GLU A 91 24.60 28.30 -4.71
N PRO A 92 24.56 27.61 -5.86
CA PRO A 92 25.79 27.22 -6.53
C PRO A 92 26.26 28.39 -7.41
N SER A 93 27.22 29.16 -6.88
CA SER A 93 28.00 30.11 -7.69
C SER A 93 29.02 29.37 -8.56
N ALA A 94 28.94 29.65 -9.85
CA ALA A 94 29.77 29.10 -10.91
C ALA A 94 31.18 29.74 -10.98
N ALA A 95 32.18 28.93 -11.34
CA ALA A 95 33.36 29.19 -12.20
C ALA A 95 34.29 27.97 -12.09
N ALA A 96 34.95 27.40 -13.10
CA ALA A 96 35.07 27.53 -14.55
C ALA A 96 35.70 26.19 -15.01
N THR A 97 35.42 25.61 -16.17
CA THR A 97 36.22 25.85 -17.39
C THR A 97 35.65 25.02 -18.56
N SER A 98 35.52 25.72 -19.69
CA SER A 98 35.41 25.28 -21.08
C SER A 98 35.78 23.83 -21.44
N ARG A 99 34.91 23.19 -22.23
CA ARG A 99 35.21 22.70 -23.58
C ARG A 99 33.92 22.57 -24.40
N GLN A 100 33.83 23.39 -25.44
CA GLN A 100 32.76 23.43 -26.42
C GLN A 100 32.95 22.33 -27.48
N ALA A 101 31.87 21.64 -27.86
CA ALA A 101 31.69 21.09 -29.19
C ALA A 101 30.26 21.41 -29.66
N SER A 102 30.20 22.04 -30.81
CA SER A 102 29.07 22.80 -31.35
C SER A 102 28.27 21.95 -32.33
N VAL A 103 26.94 21.85 -32.14
CA VAL A 103 26.00 21.61 -33.25
C VAL A 103 24.71 22.38 -32.97
N ARG A 104 24.43 23.37 -33.82
CA ARG A 104 23.24 24.23 -33.76
C ARG A 104 22.16 23.70 -34.74
N PRO A 105 20.86 23.81 -34.41
CA PRO A 105 19.77 23.40 -35.29
C PRO A 105 19.42 24.49 -36.31
N ALA A 106 18.75 24.10 -37.40
CA ALA A 106 18.17 25.02 -38.37
C ALA A 106 16.68 24.71 -38.59
N SER A 107 15.87 25.76 -38.65
CA SER A 107 14.44 25.70 -38.97
C SER A 107 14.11 26.68 -40.11
N ARG A 108 13.22 26.20 -41.01
CA ARG A 108 12.24 26.92 -41.88
C ARG A 108 12.75 27.66 -43.15
N PRO A 109 11.86 28.07 -44.09
CA PRO A 109 10.69 27.41 -44.72
C PRO A 109 10.59 27.63 -46.27
N GLY A 110 9.60 27.02 -46.97
CA GLY A 110 8.91 27.66 -48.12
C GLY A 110 8.85 26.97 -49.50
N ALA A 111 7.62 26.96 -50.05
CA ALA A 111 7.20 27.10 -51.47
C ALA A 111 7.05 25.87 -52.43
N ARG A 112 5.81 25.74 -52.91
CA ARG A 112 5.22 25.03 -54.09
C ARG A 112 5.53 25.84 -55.40
N PRO A 113 4.97 25.60 -56.63
CA PRO A 113 4.15 24.51 -57.21
C PRO A 113 4.51 24.10 -58.69
N ALA A 114 3.78 23.13 -59.29
CA ALA A 114 3.08 23.19 -60.60
C ALA A 114 2.84 21.79 -61.24
N GLY A 115 1.59 21.48 -61.65
CA GLY A 115 1.19 20.34 -62.50
C GLY A 115 1.19 20.70 -64.00
N PRO A 116 0.26 20.26 -64.89
CA PRO A 116 -0.70 19.11 -64.95
C PRO A 116 -0.58 18.44 -66.38
N PRO A 117 -1.60 17.98 -67.16
CA PRO A 117 -3.02 17.57 -66.93
C PRO A 117 -3.46 16.25 -67.65
N ALA A 118 -4.70 15.78 -67.38
CA ALA A 118 -5.73 15.51 -68.41
C ALA A 118 -7.07 15.03 -67.79
N GLU A 119 -8.06 15.92 -67.87
CA GLU A 119 -9.53 15.71 -67.77
C GLU A 119 -10.09 15.18 -69.14
N PRO A 120 -11.42 14.99 -69.43
CA PRO A 120 -12.62 15.62 -68.82
C PRO A 120 -13.94 14.79 -68.77
N GLY A 121 -14.97 15.39 -68.14
CA GLY A 121 -16.38 15.28 -68.56
C GLY A 121 -17.36 15.00 -67.41
N ALA A 122 -17.89 16.04 -66.74
CA ALA A 122 -19.24 16.63 -66.96
C ALA A 122 -20.41 15.68 -66.54
N SER A 123 -21.47 16.05 -65.82
CA SER A 123 -22.13 17.35 -65.63
C SER A 123 -23.16 17.26 -64.48
N ARG A 124 -23.26 18.36 -63.73
CA ARG A 124 -24.45 19.02 -63.13
C ARG A 124 -25.75 18.21 -62.93
N SER A 125 -26.29 18.22 -61.70
CA SER A 125 -27.52 18.96 -61.35
C SER A 125 -28.08 18.55 -59.98
N ARG A 126 -28.36 19.55 -59.15
CA ARG A 126 -29.19 19.46 -57.95
C ARG A 126 -30.42 20.33 -58.18
N ALA A 127 -31.58 19.70 -58.33
CA ALA A 127 -32.92 20.28 -58.16
C ALA A 127 -33.88 19.08 -58.01
N ALA A 128 -34.47 18.88 -56.83
CA ALA A 128 -35.78 19.40 -56.43
C ALA A 128 -36.92 18.39 -56.72
N ALA A 129 -37.62 18.08 -55.63
CA ALA A 129 -38.89 17.39 -55.43
C ALA A 129 -39.69 16.88 -56.64
N SER A 130 -40.16 15.63 -56.51
CA SER A 130 -41.53 15.25 -56.88
C SER A 130 -41.98 14.02 -56.09
N SER A 131 -43.13 14.19 -55.46
CA SER A 131 -43.92 13.25 -54.67
C SER A 131 -44.36 12.01 -55.46
N SER A 132 -44.22 10.83 -54.85
CA SER A 132 -44.97 9.64 -55.25
C SER A 132 -45.48 8.91 -54.01
N THR A 133 -46.79 8.95 -53.85
CA THR A 133 -47.60 8.27 -52.84
C THR A 133 -47.69 6.77 -53.16
N ARG A 134 -47.32 5.91 -52.21
CA ARG A 134 -47.60 4.45 -52.25
C ARG A 134 -47.76 3.87 -50.82
N PRO A 135 -48.38 2.69 -50.64
CA PRO A 135 -49.53 2.43 -49.74
C PRO A 135 -49.10 1.92 -48.35
N PRO A 136 -50.03 1.71 -47.39
CA PRO A 136 -49.66 1.34 -46.02
C PRO A 136 -49.25 -0.14 -45.94
N GLY A 137 -47.94 -0.39 -45.93
CA GLY A 137 -47.35 -1.72 -45.78
C GLY A 137 -46.87 -2.00 -44.36
N ARG A 138 -47.72 -2.67 -43.57
CA ARG A 138 -47.45 -3.43 -42.32
C ARG A 138 -46.14 -3.13 -41.57
N ARG A 139 -46.28 -2.51 -40.39
CA ARG A 139 -45.27 -2.54 -39.31
C ARG A 139 -44.92 -3.99 -38.95
N ARG A 140 -43.81 -4.51 -39.45
CA ARG A 140 -43.17 -5.70 -38.86
C ARG A 140 -42.48 -5.25 -37.58
N ARG A 141 -43.14 -5.52 -36.45
CA ARG A 141 -42.51 -5.49 -35.12
C ARG A 141 -41.35 -6.50 -35.17
N ARG A 142 -40.11 -6.01 -35.13
CA ARG A 142 -38.94 -6.85 -34.87
C ARG A 142 -38.99 -7.23 -33.38
N PRO A 143 -39.13 -8.51 -33.01
CA PRO A 143 -39.07 -8.91 -31.61
C PRO A 143 -37.62 -8.82 -31.12
N GLY A 144 -37.48 -8.63 -29.81
CA GLY A 144 -36.32 -8.04 -29.17
C GLY A 144 -35.01 -8.82 -29.30
N ALA A 145 -33.96 -8.10 -29.71
CA ALA A 145 -32.56 -8.44 -29.45
C ALA A 145 -32.15 -7.98 -28.03
N ARG A 146 -32.98 -8.25 -27.02
CA ARG A 146 -32.73 -7.88 -25.61
C ARG A 146 -32.33 -9.07 -24.72
N THR A 147 -32.26 -10.28 -25.27
CA THR A 147 -31.99 -11.50 -24.49
C THR A 147 -30.55 -11.99 -24.56
N TRP A 148 -29.67 -11.35 -25.34
CA TRP A 148 -28.24 -11.71 -25.39
C TRP A 148 -27.34 -10.88 -24.46
N SER A 149 -27.89 -9.87 -23.76
CA SER A 149 -27.13 -9.09 -22.77
C SER A 149 -27.04 -9.75 -21.40
N PHE A 150 -27.89 -10.75 -21.10
CA PHE A 150 -27.87 -11.44 -19.81
C PHE A 150 -26.83 -12.57 -19.72
N LEU A 151 -26.42 -13.14 -20.87
CA LEU A 151 -25.37 -14.17 -20.90
C LEU A 151 -23.96 -13.58 -20.79
N ALA A 152 -23.73 -12.36 -21.32
CA ALA A 152 -22.44 -11.69 -21.22
C ALA A 152 -22.13 -11.18 -19.79
N GLY A 153 -23.14 -10.67 -19.08
CA GLY A 153 -22.97 -10.17 -17.69
C GLY A 153 -22.65 -11.28 -16.68
N ALA A 154 -23.24 -12.47 -16.85
CA ALA A 154 -22.98 -13.62 -15.98
C ALA A 154 -21.54 -14.15 -16.11
N VAL A 155 -20.98 -14.15 -17.31
CA VAL A 155 -19.59 -14.58 -17.55
C VAL A 155 -18.60 -13.59 -16.96
N VAL A 156 -18.83 -12.28 -17.09
CA VAL A 156 -17.95 -11.26 -16.50
C VAL A 156 -18.03 -11.30 -14.97
N ALA A 157 -19.21 -11.42 -14.38
CA ALA A 157 -19.35 -11.57 -12.92
C ALA A 157 -18.67 -12.85 -12.42
N ALA A 158 -18.81 -13.98 -13.13
CA ALA A 158 -18.11 -15.22 -12.78
C ALA A 158 -16.59 -15.07 -12.90
N LEU A 159 -16.07 -14.39 -13.93
CA LEU A 159 -14.64 -14.13 -14.09
C LEU A 159 -14.09 -13.19 -13.02
N VAL A 160 -14.85 -12.18 -12.60
CA VAL A 160 -14.47 -11.30 -11.49
C VAL A 160 -14.47 -12.07 -10.17
N VAL A 161 -15.49 -12.91 -9.91
CA VAL A 161 -15.50 -13.76 -8.71
C VAL A 161 -14.33 -14.74 -8.74
N VAL A 162 -14.03 -15.36 -9.88
CA VAL A 162 -12.86 -16.26 -10.02
C VAL A 162 -11.56 -15.49 -9.84
N ALA A 163 -11.41 -14.28 -10.39
CA ALA A 163 -10.23 -13.45 -10.22
C ALA A 163 -10.06 -12.99 -8.75
N VAL A 164 -11.15 -12.64 -8.07
CA VAL A 164 -11.15 -12.29 -6.64
C VAL A 164 -10.83 -13.51 -5.78
N VAL A 165 -11.41 -14.67 -6.06
CA VAL A 165 -11.11 -15.93 -5.36
C VAL A 165 -9.66 -16.36 -5.62
N TRP A 166 -9.17 -16.22 -6.85
CA TRP A 166 -7.78 -16.54 -7.22
C TRP A 166 -6.79 -15.59 -6.55
N THR A 167 -7.08 -14.28 -6.51
CA THR A 167 -6.21 -13.31 -5.81
C THR A 167 -6.19 -13.52 -4.29
N ILE A 168 -7.30 -13.99 -3.70
CA ILE A 168 -7.32 -14.42 -2.29
C ILE A 168 -6.55 -15.73 -2.10
N ALA A 169 -6.66 -16.68 -3.03
CA ALA A 169 -6.03 -18.00 -2.93
C ALA A 169 -4.54 -18.01 -3.27
N VAL A 170 -4.05 -17.08 -4.10
CA VAL A 170 -2.64 -16.96 -4.53
C VAL A 170 -1.92 -15.85 -3.76
N ARG A 171 -2.32 -15.61 -2.51
CA ARG A 171 -1.48 -14.87 -1.58
C ARG A 171 -0.16 -15.66 -1.47
N PRO A 172 0.99 -15.09 -1.83
CA PRO A 172 2.27 -15.72 -1.55
C PRO A 172 2.30 -16.03 -0.04
N THR A 173 2.33 -17.32 0.29
CA THR A 173 2.33 -17.79 1.66
C THR A 173 3.70 -17.54 2.26
N ASP A 174 3.74 -16.96 3.46
CA ASP A 174 4.97 -16.85 4.24
C ASP A 174 5.64 -18.23 4.33
N GLN A 175 6.93 -18.30 4.00
CA GLN A 175 7.69 -19.53 4.04
C GLN A 175 8.31 -19.68 5.44
N VAL A 176 7.93 -20.72 6.18
CA VAL A 176 8.64 -21.08 7.42
C VAL A 176 10.03 -21.60 7.05
N LEU A 177 11.07 -20.90 7.52
CA LEU A 177 12.47 -21.23 7.32
C LEU A 177 13.04 -22.08 8.45
N ALA A 178 12.59 -21.84 9.69
CA ALA A 178 13.01 -22.59 10.86
C ALA A 178 11.98 -22.49 11.98
N SER A 179 12.05 -23.41 12.93
CA SER A 179 11.19 -23.42 14.13
C SER A 179 12.00 -23.76 15.38
N ALA A 180 11.56 -23.24 16.52
CA ALA A 180 12.13 -23.56 17.82
C ALA A 180 11.03 -23.80 18.84
N HIS A 181 11.21 -24.82 19.67
CA HIS A 181 10.45 -24.95 20.92
C HIS A 181 11.21 -24.20 22.02
N LEU A 182 10.53 -23.28 22.70
CA LEU A 182 11.08 -22.48 23.79
C LEU A 182 10.76 -23.15 25.12
N ALA A 183 11.80 -23.56 25.84
CA ALA A 183 11.69 -24.21 27.13
C ALA A 183 12.06 -23.25 28.27
N PRO A 184 11.48 -23.41 29.48
CA PRO A 184 11.79 -22.56 30.61
C PRO A 184 13.21 -22.82 31.14
N LEU A 185 13.88 -21.76 31.56
CA LEU A 185 15.21 -21.82 32.14
C LEU A 185 15.15 -21.81 33.66
N ALA A 186 15.81 -22.79 34.29
CA ALA A 186 15.81 -23.00 35.74
C ALA A 186 16.37 -21.82 36.55
N SER A 187 17.16 -20.94 35.92
CA SER A 187 17.73 -19.74 36.53
C SER A 187 16.70 -18.63 36.78
N SER A 188 15.53 -18.67 36.13
CA SER A 188 14.43 -17.75 36.41
C SER A 188 13.52 -18.35 37.50
N THR A 189 13.48 -17.71 38.68
CA THR A 189 12.65 -18.17 39.79
C THR A 189 11.16 -18.11 39.43
N GLY A 190 10.57 -19.26 39.14
CA GLY A 190 9.11 -19.40 38.96
C GLY A 190 8.60 -19.37 37.52
N SER A 191 9.47 -19.35 36.51
CA SER A 191 9.08 -19.56 35.12
C SER A 191 8.76 -21.03 34.88
N THR A 192 7.56 -21.30 34.40
CA THR A 192 7.10 -22.66 34.04
C THR A 192 6.46 -22.72 32.65
N GLY A 193 6.37 -21.57 31.99
CA GLY A 193 5.81 -21.45 30.66
C GLY A 193 6.65 -22.16 29.60
N SER A 194 6.02 -22.37 28.46
CA SER A 194 6.64 -22.84 27.23
C SER A 194 6.31 -21.90 26.09
N GLY A 195 6.94 -22.07 24.94
CA GLY A 195 6.55 -21.35 23.75
C GLY A 195 7.07 -21.97 22.47
N SER A 196 6.74 -21.33 21.36
CA SER A 196 7.24 -21.61 20.04
C SER A 196 7.75 -20.32 19.39
N ALA A 197 8.79 -20.47 18.58
CA ALA A 197 9.22 -19.43 17.65
C ALA A 197 9.31 -20.01 16.24
N GLU A 198 8.85 -19.25 15.26
CA GLU A 198 8.96 -19.57 13.83
C GLU A 198 9.68 -18.44 13.13
N LEU A 199 10.80 -18.75 12.49
CA LEU A 199 11.44 -17.85 11.54
C LEU A 199 10.76 -18.02 10.19
N GLN A 200 10.19 -16.93 9.67
CA GLN A 200 9.47 -16.93 8.41
C GLN A 200 10.07 -15.92 7.45
N ARG A 201 10.02 -16.22 6.16
CA ARG A 201 10.26 -15.26 5.09
C ARG A 201 8.94 -14.89 4.46
N THR A 202 8.59 -13.61 4.54
CA THR A 202 7.40 -13.08 3.91
C THR A 202 7.52 -13.11 2.39
N ALA A 203 6.41 -12.95 1.71
CA ALA A 203 6.35 -12.82 0.25
C ALA A 203 7.30 -11.76 -0.33
N ASP A 204 7.52 -10.68 0.43
CA ASP A 204 8.36 -9.55 0.04
C ASP A 204 9.85 -9.79 0.33
N GLY A 205 10.20 -10.98 0.85
CA GLY A 205 11.57 -11.38 1.14
C GLY A 205 12.09 -10.92 2.51
N VAL A 206 11.24 -10.34 3.34
CA VAL A 206 11.59 -9.91 4.70
C VAL A 206 11.57 -11.13 5.62
N GLU A 207 12.57 -11.25 6.49
CA GLU A 207 12.59 -12.27 7.53
C GLU A 207 11.98 -11.74 8.82
N GLU A 208 11.09 -12.50 9.42
CA GLU A 208 10.40 -12.17 10.67
C GLU A 208 10.43 -13.38 11.61
N LEU A 209 10.64 -13.12 12.90
CA LEU A 209 10.50 -14.10 13.94
C LEU A 209 9.11 -13.95 14.58
N ARG A 210 8.26 -14.96 14.42
CA ARG A 210 6.95 -15.04 15.09
C ARG A 210 7.10 -15.85 16.36
N LEU A 211 6.57 -15.35 17.48
CA LEU A 211 6.64 -16.02 18.78
C LEU A 211 5.26 -16.16 19.41
N GLN A 212 5.04 -17.29 20.06
CA GLN A 212 3.90 -17.55 20.93
C GLN A 212 4.40 -18.20 22.21
N THR A 213 4.01 -17.68 23.35
CA THR A 213 4.46 -18.17 24.65
C THR A 213 3.28 -18.26 25.61
N ASP A 214 3.27 -19.31 26.41
CA ASP A 214 2.41 -19.43 27.57
C ASP A 214 3.00 -18.52 28.65
N GLY A 215 2.36 -17.36 28.86
CA GLY A 215 2.95 -16.25 29.62
C GLY A 215 3.31 -16.63 31.05
N ASP A 216 4.54 -16.28 31.45
CA ASP A 216 4.99 -16.26 32.83
C ASP A 216 4.90 -14.84 33.43
N ARG A 217 4.91 -14.74 34.76
CA ARG A 217 5.04 -13.45 35.45
C ARG A 217 6.49 -12.97 35.38
N VAL A 218 6.69 -11.88 34.64
CA VAL A 218 7.96 -11.12 34.60
C VAL A 218 7.91 -9.98 35.61
N ARG A 219 9.07 -9.56 36.14
CA ARG A 219 9.15 -8.42 37.06
C ARG A 219 9.19 -7.10 36.30
N GLY A 220 9.87 -7.08 35.16
CA GLY A 220 9.94 -5.95 34.27
C GLY A 220 9.09 -6.20 33.02
N TYR A 221 9.75 -6.32 31.88
CA TYR A 221 9.11 -6.59 30.60
C TYR A 221 9.84 -7.71 29.83
N PRO A 222 9.14 -8.52 29.02
CA PRO A 222 9.79 -9.58 28.28
C PRO A 222 10.39 -9.04 26.97
N GLU A 223 11.67 -9.32 26.73
CA GLU A 223 12.38 -8.94 25.51
C GLU A 223 12.93 -10.17 24.79
N VAL A 224 12.84 -10.14 23.45
CA VAL A 224 13.26 -11.22 22.57
C VAL A 224 14.61 -10.92 21.96
N TRP A 225 15.50 -11.90 22.06
CA TRP A 225 16.87 -11.81 21.57
C TRP A 225 17.20 -12.99 20.66
N LEU A 226 18.04 -12.73 19.65
CA LEU A 226 18.77 -13.78 18.95
C LEU A 226 20.20 -13.83 19.45
N ILE A 227 20.62 -15.00 19.92
CA ILE A 227 21.95 -15.26 20.47
C ILE A 227 22.75 -16.09 19.47
N ALA A 228 24.00 -15.69 19.24
CA ALA A 228 24.94 -16.43 18.42
C ALA A 228 25.29 -17.78 19.04
N LYS A 229 25.72 -18.74 18.21
CA LYS A 229 26.19 -20.06 18.66
C LYS A 229 27.34 -20.02 19.67
N ASP A 230 28.09 -18.92 19.73
CA ASP A 230 29.13 -18.70 20.74
C ASP A 230 28.60 -18.28 22.12
N GLY A 231 27.31 -17.96 22.23
CA GLY A 231 26.64 -17.52 23.45
C GLY A 231 27.04 -16.13 23.96
N LYS A 232 27.88 -15.39 23.22
CA LYS A 232 28.45 -14.10 23.63
C LYS A 232 27.85 -12.94 22.87
N ARG A 233 27.59 -13.12 21.58
CA ARG A 233 26.96 -12.11 20.74
C ARG A 233 25.45 -12.30 20.76
N MET A 234 24.73 -11.19 20.85
CA MET A 234 23.28 -11.18 20.91
C MET A 234 22.74 -9.92 20.24
N VAL A 235 21.55 -10.04 19.64
CA VAL A 235 20.84 -8.95 18.98
C VAL A 235 19.42 -8.93 19.53
N SER A 236 19.02 -7.78 20.07
CA SER A 236 17.62 -7.54 20.46
C SER A 236 16.77 -7.41 19.20
N LEU A 237 15.63 -8.09 19.21
CA LEU A 237 14.60 -7.97 18.17
C LEU A 237 13.41 -7.10 18.63
N GLY A 238 13.21 -6.98 19.94
CA GLY A 238 12.16 -6.18 20.54
C GLY A 238 11.35 -6.92 21.61
N THR A 239 10.29 -6.26 22.08
CA THR A 239 9.51 -6.72 23.24
C THR A 239 8.40 -7.70 22.87
N LEU A 240 8.10 -8.64 23.76
CA LEU A 240 6.97 -9.55 23.68
C LEU A 240 5.79 -8.98 24.50
N GLN A 241 4.63 -8.77 23.87
CA GLN A 241 3.43 -8.26 24.56
C GLN A 241 2.29 -9.26 24.48
N GLY A 242 1.64 -9.54 25.62
CA GLY A 242 0.49 -10.46 25.67
C GLY A 242 0.81 -11.90 25.24
N GLY A 243 2.08 -12.33 25.37
CA GLY A 243 2.52 -13.69 25.03
C GLY A 243 2.70 -13.96 23.54
N SER A 244 2.65 -12.94 22.67
CA SER A 244 2.92 -13.10 21.24
C SER A 244 3.63 -11.90 20.64
N ALA A 245 4.44 -12.15 19.61
CA ALA A 245 5.10 -11.08 18.85
C ALA A 245 5.40 -11.53 17.41
N VAL A 246 5.52 -10.54 16.52
CA VAL A 246 6.07 -10.69 15.18
C VAL A 246 7.15 -9.63 15.06
N LEU A 247 8.42 -10.05 15.02
CA LEU A 247 9.56 -9.16 15.12
C LEU A 247 10.40 -9.27 13.84
N PRO A 248 10.72 -8.15 13.18
CA PRO A 248 11.57 -8.18 12.00
C PRO A 248 12.99 -8.62 12.38
N VAL A 249 13.57 -9.51 11.59
CA VAL A 249 14.98 -9.87 11.70
C VAL A 249 15.79 -8.85 10.91
N PRO A 250 16.77 -8.16 11.52
CA PRO A 250 17.58 -7.16 10.81
C PRO A 250 18.25 -7.74 9.56
N ALA A 251 18.16 -7.01 8.45
CA ALA A 251 18.80 -7.41 7.20
C ALA A 251 20.32 -7.58 7.40
N GLY A 252 20.86 -8.70 6.94
CA GLY A 252 22.29 -9.03 7.08
C GLY A 252 22.66 -9.77 8.38
N LEU A 253 21.72 -9.99 9.29
CA LEU A 253 21.92 -10.92 10.40
C LEU A 253 21.87 -12.37 9.89
N ASP A 254 22.96 -13.11 10.01
CA ASP A 254 22.99 -14.53 9.65
C ASP A 254 22.30 -15.37 10.73
N VAL A 255 21.05 -15.75 10.50
CA VAL A 255 20.24 -16.60 11.39
C VAL A 255 20.84 -17.98 11.62
N HIS A 256 21.70 -18.48 10.72
CA HIS A 256 22.42 -19.73 10.96
C HIS A 256 23.54 -19.56 11.99
N ASP A 257 24.07 -18.35 12.20
CA ASP A 257 25.00 -18.03 13.29
C ASP A 257 24.24 -17.63 14.56
N TYR A 258 23.18 -16.83 14.42
CA TYR A 258 22.28 -16.37 15.50
C TYR A 258 21.05 -17.26 15.67
N ALA A 259 21.29 -18.54 15.94
CA ALA A 259 20.26 -19.59 15.91
C ALA A 259 19.53 -19.80 17.25
N THR A 260 19.90 -19.12 18.33
CA THR A 260 19.26 -19.30 19.64
C THR A 260 18.29 -18.16 19.92
N VAL A 261 17.01 -18.48 20.10
CA VAL A 261 15.96 -17.54 20.51
C VAL A 261 15.91 -17.51 22.03
N ASP A 262 16.01 -16.33 22.62
CA ASP A 262 15.87 -16.10 24.06
C ASP A 262 14.75 -15.10 24.35
N VAL A 263 13.99 -15.37 25.41
CA VAL A 263 13.03 -14.43 25.99
C VAL A 263 13.50 -14.14 27.41
N SER A 264 13.80 -12.88 27.68
CA SER A 264 14.44 -12.39 28.91
C SER A 264 13.52 -11.48 29.72
N ASP A 265 13.65 -11.47 31.05
CA ASP A 265 12.98 -10.51 31.96
C ASP A 265 13.87 -9.28 32.08
N GLU A 266 13.52 -8.20 31.38
CA GLU A 266 14.32 -6.97 31.34
C GLU A 266 13.81 -5.93 32.34
N PRO A 267 14.69 -5.30 33.15
CA PRO A 267 14.31 -4.32 34.14
C PRO A 267 14.02 -2.93 33.54
N PHE A 268 13.23 -2.12 34.25
CA PHE A 268 13.02 -0.71 33.91
C PHE A 268 14.15 0.20 34.46
N ASP A 269 15.40 -0.12 34.15
CA ASP A 269 16.57 0.61 34.65
C ASP A 269 17.24 1.53 33.60
N GLY A 270 16.79 1.46 32.34
CA GLY A 270 17.32 2.24 31.23
C GLY A 270 18.62 1.69 30.63
N ASN A 271 19.07 0.51 31.05
CA ASN A 271 20.18 -0.20 30.44
C ASN A 271 19.67 -1.09 29.29
N PRO A 272 20.09 -0.87 28.04
CA PRO A 272 19.64 -1.68 26.91
C PRO A 272 20.39 -3.01 26.77
N ALA A 273 21.33 -3.33 27.67
CA ALA A 273 22.02 -4.61 27.64
C ALA A 273 21.15 -5.72 28.23
N HIS A 274 21.13 -6.87 27.57
CA HIS A 274 20.43 -8.08 28.03
C HIS A 274 20.66 -8.35 29.53
N SER A 275 19.58 -8.46 30.31
CA SER A 275 19.64 -8.57 31.78
C SER A 275 20.39 -9.80 32.28
N GLY A 276 20.32 -10.89 31.51
CA GLY A 276 20.84 -12.21 31.87
C GLY A 276 19.80 -13.09 32.57
N ASP A 277 18.65 -12.51 32.93
CA ASP A 277 17.51 -13.20 33.53
C ASP A 277 16.62 -13.80 32.42
N SER A 278 17.13 -14.83 31.74
CA SER A 278 16.39 -15.54 30.68
C SER A 278 15.26 -16.41 31.25
N ILE A 279 14.07 -16.24 30.68
CA ILE A 279 12.82 -16.92 31.04
C ILE A 279 12.66 -18.17 30.18
N LEU A 280 12.63 -17.99 28.85
CA LEU A 280 12.46 -19.06 27.86
C LEU A 280 13.61 -19.05 26.87
N ARG A 281 14.07 -20.23 26.44
CA ARG A 281 15.09 -20.35 25.38
C ARG A 281 14.84 -21.56 24.50
N GLY A 282 15.17 -21.43 23.23
CA GLY A 282 15.18 -22.52 22.27
C GLY A 282 16.13 -22.26 21.11
N SER A 283 16.45 -23.30 20.35
CA SER A 283 17.29 -23.19 19.16
C SER A 283 16.46 -23.41 17.90
N LEU A 284 16.67 -22.56 16.90
CA LEU A 284 16.06 -22.67 15.58
C LEU A 284 16.57 -23.94 14.88
N ALA A 285 15.63 -24.78 14.47
CA ALA A 285 15.83 -25.92 13.59
C ALA A 285 15.37 -25.53 12.17
N PHE A 286 16.35 -25.46 11.26
CA PHE A 286 16.20 -25.13 9.83
C PHE A 286 15.88 -26.38 8.99
#